data_AF-A0A6H1Q1I1-F1
#
_entry.id   AF-A0A6H1Q1I1-F1
#
_cell.length_a   1.000
_cell.length_b   1.000
_cell.length_c   1.000
_cell.angle_alpha   90.00
_cell.angle_beta   90.00
_cell.angle_gamma   90.00
#
_symmetry.space_group_name_H-M   'P 1'
#
loop_
_entity.id
_entity.type
_entity.pdbx_description
1 polymer ?
#
loop_
_entity_poly.entity_id
_entity_poly.type
_entity_poly.pdbx_seq_one_letter_code
_entity_poly.pdbx_strand_id
1 'polypeptide(L)'
;MKKLLGILILGFLLSGNANAGVNEPGVTSIAGCDSGLKSVNKKFIKKHLKKLSKKNETSVLYASCDYDNYSWAVNKGKDLEKLHKKTYKQCTKYAKKHTGKECYLYAVNDEIVWKYDKAKALILAKTETAEASVLIERKKKLNKKPGRFFEDQPDVSDDFQFHLIYFLDNKTKDKERDISGYIEKEMKKADDAFFKMTKNKQRFKFDYREDGKLDVTFVRMDRKARSGGWNVNYPDYYLTKNGFNNPKKMYLSFTDSASGDGGQMGPHHGYIFIGKAGSQYPQIIIHEMLHGLGFAMPCTKGVRDGAHMGSGILARGGGLKLPKALYGHDDLTCPDLKDSVYLTPTSDNPFDPLPIACALGQMKRGSPPGNFEIPPRYTHKKLLKGRKNEWCTYNLHTYAEDDWFKKWKK
;
A
#
# COMPACT_ATOMS: atom_id res chain seq x y z
N MET A 1 -58.98 19.70 17.62
CA MET A 1 -59.34 19.71 16.18
C MET A 1 -58.53 20.78 15.45
N LYS A 2 -58.07 20.45 14.22
CA LYS A 2 -57.44 21.32 13.19
C LYS A 2 -55.98 21.71 13.49
N LYS A 3 -54.95 21.38 12.69
CA LYS A 3 -54.87 20.82 11.33
C LYS A 3 -53.65 19.89 11.23
N LEU A 4 -53.83 18.72 10.62
CA LEU A 4 -52.75 17.98 9.97
C LEU A 4 -52.14 18.90 8.90
N LEU A 5 -50.92 19.39 9.11
CA LEU A 5 -50.04 19.71 8.00
C LEU A 5 -49.34 18.41 7.63
N GLY A 6 -49.96 17.67 6.71
CA GLY A 6 -49.26 16.63 5.97
C GLY A 6 -48.06 17.26 5.29
N ILE A 7 -46.86 16.95 5.79
CA ILE A 7 -45.63 17.22 5.07
C ILE A 7 -45.68 16.28 3.86
N LEU A 8 -46.17 16.80 2.74
CA LEU A 8 -45.93 16.25 1.43
C LEU A 8 -44.42 16.26 1.23
N ILE A 9 -43.76 15.15 1.59
CA ILE A 9 -42.42 14.85 1.11
C ILE A 9 -42.61 14.52 -0.36
N LEU A 10 -42.65 15.57 -1.17
CA LEU A 10 -42.64 15.49 -2.62
C LEU A 10 -41.37 14.73 -2.99
N GLY A 11 -41.55 13.50 -3.49
CA GLY A 11 -40.46 12.67 -3.99
C GLY A 11 -39.80 13.38 -5.15
N PHE A 12 -38.72 14.13 -4.86
CA PHE A 12 -37.76 14.50 -5.88
C PHE A 12 -36.95 13.25 -6.20
N LEU A 13 -37.45 12.52 -7.19
CA LEU A 13 -36.71 11.54 -7.96
C LEU A 13 -35.47 12.21 -8.58
N LEU A 14 -34.34 11.51 -8.44
CA LEU A 14 -33.15 11.57 -9.30
C LEU A 14 -32.40 12.90 -9.33
N SER A 15 -31.48 13.08 -8.38
CA SER A 15 -30.26 13.83 -8.65
C SER A 15 -29.07 12.94 -8.37
N GLY A 16 -28.48 12.40 -9.45
CA GLY A 16 -27.19 11.75 -9.43
C GLY A 16 -26.12 12.77 -9.08
N ASN A 17 -25.64 12.71 -7.85
CA ASN A 17 -24.34 13.20 -7.45
C ASN A 17 -23.96 12.41 -6.20
N ALA A 18 -22.70 12.00 -6.11
CA ALA A 18 -22.14 11.10 -5.09
C ALA A 18 -22.05 11.72 -3.69
N ASN A 19 -23.09 12.44 -3.24
CA ASN A 19 -23.30 12.92 -1.88
C ASN A 19 -24.81 12.93 -1.58
N ALA A 20 -25.21 12.49 -0.39
CA ALA A 20 -26.58 12.61 0.09
C ALA A 20 -27.13 14.03 -0.15
N GLY A 21 -28.29 14.11 -0.79
CA GLY A 21 -28.97 15.37 -1.08
C GLY A 21 -29.28 16.13 0.21
N VAL A 22 -29.20 17.46 0.19
CA VAL A 22 -29.71 18.27 1.29
C VAL A 22 -31.19 17.94 1.45
N ASN A 23 -31.55 17.28 2.57
CA ASN A 23 -32.89 16.80 2.98
C ASN A 23 -33.13 15.30 2.78
N GLU A 24 -32.14 14.54 2.29
CA GLU A 24 -32.29 13.10 2.09
C GLU A 24 -32.31 12.35 3.44
N PRO A 25 -33.41 11.65 3.78
CA PRO A 25 -33.46 10.81 4.97
C PRO A 25 -32.55 9.60 4.83
N GLY A 26 -31.95 9.16 5.94
CA GLY A 26 -31.14 7.96 5.91
C GLY A 26 -31.97 6.70 5.72
N VAL A 27 -31.48 5.78 4.90
CA VAL A 27 -32.15 4.51 4.56
C VAL A 27 -31.33 3.27 4.90
N THR A 28 -30.12 3.45 5.41
CA THR A 28 -29.19 2.38 5.79
C THR A 28 -29.39 1.96 7.25
N SER A 29 -28.87 0.77 7.60
CA SER A 29 -28.88 0.30 8.99
C SER A 29 -28.04 1.20 9.89
N ILE A 30 -28.58 1.56 11.05
CA ILE A 30 -27.91 2.36 12.10
C ILE A 30 -27.75 1.58 13.41
N ALA A 31 -27.65 0.26 13.31
CA ALA A 31 -27.35 -0.60 14.45
C ALA A 31 -26.05 -0.12 15.14
N GLY A 32 -26.12 0.13 16.44
CA GLY A 32 -25.04 0.73 17.24
C GLY A 32 -25.19 2.25 17.48
N CYS A 33 -25.77 2.99 16.54
CA CYS A 33 -25.92 4.46 16.64
C CYS A 33 -27.30 4.93 17.14
N ASP A 34 -28.34 4.13 16.93
CA ASP A 34 -29.75 4.51 17.12
C ASP A 34 -30.05 5.07 18.51
N SER A 35 -29.60 4.38 19.57
CA SER A 35 -29.85 4.78 20.96
C SER A 35 -29.23 6.15 21.29
N GLY A 36 -27.99 6.38 20.82
CA GLY A 36 -27.28 7.64 20.97
C GLY A 36 -27.97 8.79 20.25
N LEU A 37 -28.33 8.59 18.98
CA LEU A 37 -29.00 9.60 18.15
C LEU A 37 -30.39 9.95 18.68
N LYS A 38 -31.19 8.95 19.10
CA LYS A 38 -32.48 9.16 19.78
C LYS A 38 -32.32 10.01 21.05
N SER A 39 -31.32 9.69 21.87
CA SER A 39 -31.04 10.42 23.11
C SER A 39 -30.68 11.89 22.84
N VAL A 40 -29.82 12.15 21.84
CA VAL A 40 -29.45 13.50 21.43
C VAL A 40 -30.66 14.29 20.95
N ASN A 41 -31.49 13.73 20.08
CA ASN A 41 -32.67 14.42 19.54
C ASN A 41 -33.63 14.79 20.67
N LYS A 42 -33.97 13.82 21.54
CA LYS A 42 -34.87 14.02 22.67
C LYS A 42 -34.35 15.10 23.63
N LYS A 43 -33.05 15.09 23.95
CA LYS A 43 -32.42 16.12 24.80
C LYS A 43 -32.50 17.51 24.17
N PHE A 44 -32.24 17.62 22.86
CA PHE A 44 -32.28 18.90 22.15
C PHE A 44 -33.69 19.50 22.13
N ILE A 45 -34.70 18.70 21.79
CA ILE A 45 -36.10 19.12 21.75
C ILE A 45 -36.55 19.57 23.14
N LYS A 46 -36.28 18.77 24.18
CA LYS A 46 -36.64 19.11 25.57
C LYS A 46 -36.02 20.46 25.99
N LYS A 47 -34.75 20.69 25.65
CA LYS A 47 -34.04 21.95 25.95
C LYS A 47 -34.60 23.16 25.19
N HIS A 48 -35.22 22.95 24.03
CA HIS A 48 -35.68 24.02 23.15
C HIS A 48 -37.20 24.08 22.93
N LEU A 49 -37.96 23.34 23.73
CA LEU A 49 -39.41 23.20 23.60
C LEU A 49 -40.14 24.54 23.53
N LYS A 50 -39.80 25.51 24.39
CA LYS A 50 -40.39 26.87 24.36
C LYS A 50 -40.15 27.60 23.04
N LYS A 51 -39.00 27.40 22.37
CA LYS A 51 -38.70 28.06 21.09
C LYS A 51 -39.39 27.35 19.93
N LEU A 52 -39.37 26.01 19.94
CA LEU A 52 -40.05 25.21 18.93
C LEU A 52 -41.56 25.46 18.93
N SER A 53 -42.21 25.44 20.11
CA SER A 53 -43.67 25.62 20.21
C SER A 53 -44.12 27.08 20.22
N LYS A 54 -43.46 27.98 20.98
CA LYS A 54 -43.93 29.37 21.14
C LYS A 54 -43.39 30.34 20.08
N LYS A 55 -42.30 30.01 19.39
CA LYS A 55 -41.71 30.87 18.33
C LYS A 55 -41.85 30.27 16.93
N ASN A 56 -42.55 29.15 16.79
CA ASN A 56 -42.78 28.44 15.54
C ASN A 56 -41.47 28.16 14.78
N GLU A 57 -40.44 27.69 15.51
CA GLU A 57 -39.16 27.25 14.94
C GLU A 57 -39.21 25.74 14.70
N THR A 58 -38.60 25.26 13.62
CA THR A 58 -38.37 23.84 13.35
C THR A 58 -36.97 23.46 13.79
N SER A 59 -36.78 22.22 14.22
CA SER A 59 -35.45 21.62 14.41
C SER A 59 -35.20 20.50 13.42
N VAL A 60 -33.95 20.37 12.98
CA VAL A 60 -33.52 19.27 12.12
C VAL A 60 -32.24 18.69 12.69
N LEU A 61 -32.15 17.36 12.69
CA LEU A 61 -30.97 16.61 13.10
C LEU A 61 -30.45 15.84 11.89
N TYR A 62 -29.18 16.06 11.56
CA TYR A 62 -28.43 15.23 10.62
C TYR A 62 -27.46 14.35 11.37
N ALA A 63 -27.32 13.11 10.92
CA ALA A 63 -26.43 12.14 11.53
C ALA A 63 -25.61 11.39 10.48
N SER A 64 -24.45 10.92 10.92
CA SER A 64 -23.60 9.96 10.21
C SER A 64 -23.29 8.82 11.17
N CYS A 65 -23.40 7.59 10.70
CA CYS A 65 -23.27 6.37 11.50
C CYS A 65 -22.34 5.36 10.81
N ASP A 66 -21.42 4.79 11.58
CA ASP A 66 -20.51 3.71 11.21
C ASP A 66 -20.40 2.72 12.38
N TYR A 67 -21.35 1.79 12.44
CA TYR A 67 -21.50 0.82 13.55
C TYR A 67 -21.59 1.51 14.93
N ASP A 68 -20.55 1.44 15.74
CA ASP A 68 -20.52 2.04 17.08
C ASP A 68 -20.09 3.53 17.07
N ASN A 69 -19.53 4.00 15.95
CA ASN A 69 -19.09 5.38 15.78
C ASN A 69 -20.20 6.21 15.12
N TYR A 70 -20.57 7.33 15.73
CA TYR A 70 -21.54 8.25 15.13
C TYR A 70 -21.16 9.70 15.35
N SER A 71 -21.66 10.55 14.45
CA SER A 71 -21.54 12.00 14.54
C SER A 71 -22.84 12.65 14.11
N TRP A 72 -23.11 13.86 14.61
CA TRP A 72 -24.38 14.53 14.36
C TRP A 72 -24.24 16.04 14.40
N ALA A 73 -25.21 16.72 13.81
CA ALA A 73 -25.47 18.13 14.05
C ALA A 73 -26.98 18.35 14.17
N VAL A 74 -27.39 19.20 15.11
CA VAL A 74 -28.78 19.59 15.28
C VAL A 74 -28.87 21.11 15.45
N ASN A 75 -29.75 21.74 14.70
CA ASN A 75 -30.06 23.16 14.83
C ASN A 75 -31.57 23.38 14.82
N LYS A 76 -31.97 24.62 15.08
CA LYS A 76 -33.35 25.09 14.93
C LYS A 76 -33.40 26.45 14.24
N GLY A 77 -34.52 26.76 13.60
CA GLY A 77 -34.77 28.01 12.90
C GLY A 77 -36.13 28.06 12.24
N LYS A 78 -36.52 29.24 11.75
CA LYS A 78 -37.78 29.45 11.02
C LYS A 78 -37.65 29.18 9.52
N ASP A 79 -36.51 29.52 8.95
CA ASP A 79 -36.17 29.26 7.54
C ASP A 79 -35.65 27.82 7.42
N LEU A 80 -36.52 26.95 6.94
CA LEU A 80 -36.27 25.51 6.85
C LEU A 80 -35.14 25.19 5.85
N GLU A 81 -35.11 25.87 4.71
CA GLU A 81 -34.10 25.63 3.68
C GLU A 81 -32.69 26.00 4.18
N LYS A 82 -32.55 27.17 4.77
CA LYS A 82 -31.29 27.63 5.38
C LYS A 82 -30.89 26.75 6.56
N LEU A 83 -31.86 26.26 7.33
CA LEU A 83 -31.64 25.38 8.46
C LEU A 83 -31.07 24.02 8.03
N HIS A 84 -31.64 23.39 7.01
CA HIS A 84 -31.13 22.13 6.46
C HIS A 84 -29.71 22.29 5.91
N LYS A 85 -29.47 23.30 5.05
CA LYS A 85 -28.13 23.59 4.49
C LYS A 85 -27.08 23.78 5.59
N LYS A 86 -27.39 24.59 6.62
CA LYS A 86 -26.49 24.84 7.75
C LYS A 86 -26.19 23.57 8.53
N THR A 87 -27.23 22.80 8.85
CA THR A 87 -27.10 21.62 9.72
C THR A 87 -26.40 20.48 9.01
N TYR A 88 -26.72 20.23 7.74
CA TYR A 88 -26.00 19.28 6.90
C TYR A 88 -24.51 19.63 6.83
N LYS A 89 -24.15 20.87 6.48
CA LYS A 89 -22.75 21.33 6.41
C LYS A 89 -21.98 21.13 7.71
N GLN A 90 -22.63 21.37 8.86
CA GLN A 90 -22.04 21.10 10.17
C GLN A 90 -21.84 19.60 10.41
N CYS A 91 -22.85 18.78 10.14
CA CYS A 91 -22.75 17.33 10.25
C CYS A 91 -21.60 16.81 9.40
N THR A 92 -21.52 17.18 8.11
CA THR A 92 -20.45 16.74 7.20
C THR A 92 -19.06 17.10 7.71
N LYS A 93 -18.90 18.27 8.35
CA LYS A 93 -17.64 18.69 8.97
C LYS A 93 -17.24 17.77 10.14
N TYR A 94 -18.20 17.35 10.96
CA TYR A 94 -17.96 16.43 12.08
C TYR A 94 -17.74 14.99 11.59
N ALA A 95 -18.55 14.54 10.63
CA ALA A 95 -18.47 13.20 10.09
C ALA A 95 -17.11 12.90 9.46
N LYS A 96 -16.52 13.86 8.74
CA LYS A 96 -15.15 13.76 8.20
C LYS A 96 -14.08 13.45 9.27
N LYS A 97 -14.31 13.85 10.52
CA LYS A 97 -13.37 13.63 11.63
C LYS A 97 -13.64 12.33 12.39
N HIS A 98 -14.90 11.93 12.53
CA HIS A 98 -15.31 10.89 13.48
C HIS A 98 -15.77 9.58 12.83
N THR A 99 -16.40 9.63 11.66
CA THR A 99 -17.03 8.45 11.02
C THR A 99 -16.48 8.18 9.62
N GLY A 100 -16.09 9.22 8.88
CA GLY A 100 -15.73 9.12 7.48
C GLY A 100 -16.91 8.77 6.56
N LYS A 101 -18.15 8.72 7.08
CA LYS A 101 -19.39 8.45 6.34
C LYS A 101 -20.16 9.74 6.05
N GLU A 102 -21.13 9.63 5.15
CA GLU A 102 -22.01 10.75 4.79
C GLU A 102 -23.05 11.04 5.87
N CYS A 103 -23.57 12.27 5.85
CA CYS A 103 -24.62 12.69 6.75
C CYS A 103 -25.98 12.63 6.07
N TYR A 104 -26.94 12.01 6.74
CA TYR A 104 -28.33 11.95 6.30
C TYR A 104 -29.25 12.63 7.29
N LEU A 105 -30.41 13.08 6.83
CA LEU A 105 -31.44 13.62 7.70
C LEU A 105 -31.94 12.50 8.61
N TYR A 106 -31.80 12.70 9.91
CA TYR A 106 -32.20 11.73 10.93
C TYR A 106 -33.59 12.04 11.49
N ALA A 107 -33.82 13.29 11.85
CA ALA A 107 -35.08 13.71 12.45
C ALA A 107 -35.45 15.16 12.09
N VAL A 108 -36.75 15.42 12.04
CA VAL A 108 -37.33 16.77 11.98
C VAL A 108 -38.22 16.90 13.21
N ASN A 109 -37.85 17.80 14.13
CA ASN A 109 -38.41 17.84 15.47
C ASN A 109 -38.31 16.45 16.14
N ASP A 110 -39.41 15.98 16.73
CA ASP A 110 -39.53 14.68 17.38
C ASP A 110 -39.72 13.51 16.41
N GLU A 111 -40.03 13.77 15.14
CA GLU A 111 -40.20 12.73 14.13
C GLU A 111 -38.85 12.23 13.60
N ILE A 112 -38.57 10.94 13.80
CA ILE A 112 -37.43 10.26 13.20
C ILE A 112 -37.81 9.84 11.77
N VAL A 113 -37.11 10.43 10.80
CA VAL A 113 -37.34 10.19 9.37
C VAL A 113 -36.34 9.20 8.77
N TRP A 114 -35.26 8.88 9.48
CA TRP A 114 -34.34 7.81 9.09
C TRP A 114 -35.02 6.45 9.28
N LYS A 115 -35.31 5.76 8.18
CA LYS A 115 -36.00 4.47 8.18
C LYS A 115 -35.20 3.48 7.35
N TYR A 116 -34.74 2.41 7.98
CA TYR A 116 -34.01 1.37 7.28
C TYR A 116 -34.89 0.75 6.19
N ASP A 117 -34.42 0.82 4.95
CA ASP A 117 -35.05 0.23 3.78
C ASP A 117 -34.02 -0.67 3.11
N LYS A 118 -34.19 -1.99 3.30
CA LYS A 118 -33.26 -3.00 2.79
C LYS A 118 -33.14 -2.95 1.27
N ALA A 119 -34.23 -2.65 0.54
CA ALA A 119 -34.21 -2.60 -0.91
C ALA A 119 -33.42 -1.37 -1.41
N LYS A 120 -33.68 -0.19 -0.83
CA LYS A 120 -32.92 1.03 -1.16
C LYS A 120 -31.45 0.93 -0.75
N ALA A 121 -31.15 0.36 0.42
CA ALA A 121 -29.77 0.13 0.86
C ALA A 121 -29.02 -0.82 -0.09
N LEU A 122 -29.69 -1.87 -0.58
CA LEU A 122 -29.11 -2.79 -1.57
C LEU A 122 -28.86 -2.09 -2.91
N ILE A 123 -29.78 -1.23 -3.37
CA ILE A 123 -29.60 -0.44 -4.60
C ILE A 123 -28.41 0.51 -4.45
N LEU A 124 -28.30 1.23 -3.34
CA LEU A 124 -27.19 2.15 -3.08
C LEU A 124 -25.83 1.41 -3.12
N ALA A 125 -25.72 0.27 -2.43
CA ALA A 125 -24.52 -0.55 -2.44
C ALA A 125 -24.17 -1.10 -3.84
N LYS A 126 -25.18 -1.50 -4.63
CA LYS A 126 -24.98 -1.94 -6.02
C LYS A 126 -24.48 -0.79 -6.91
N THR A 127 -25.05 0.40 -6.77
CA THR A 127 -24.61 1.59 -7.51
C THR A 127 -23.18 1.97 -7.16
N GLU A 128 -22.82 2.02 -5.87
CA GLU A 128 -21.44 2.27 -5.43
C GLU A 128 -20.45 1.24 -6.01
N THR A 129 -20.85 -0.03 -6.03
CA THR A 129 -20.04 -1.11 -6.62
C THR A 129 -19.88 -0.94 -8.13
N ALA A 130 -20.95 -0.56 -8.84
CA ALA A 130 -20.92 -0.30 -10.27
C ALA A 130 -20.01 0.90 -10.60
N GLU A 131 -20.14 2.01 -9.89
CA GLU A 131 -19.28 3.19 -10.06
C GLU A 131 -17.80 2.86 -9.82
N ALA A 132 -17.50 2.07 -8.78
CA ALA A 132 -16.16 1.60 -8.50
C ALA A 132 -15.60 0.74 -9.65
N SER A 133 -16.43 -0.16 -10.21
CA SER A 133 -16.03 -1.01 -11.36
C SER A 133 -15.71 -0.17 -12.60
N VAL A 134 -16.53 0.83 -12.91
CA VAL A 134 -16.31 1.77 -14.03
C VAL A 134 -15.02 2.56 -13.84
N LEU A 135 -14.74 3.02 -12.61
CA LEU A 135 -13.49 3.73 -12.30
C LEU A 135 -12.27 2.82 -12.50
N ILE A 136 -12.36 1.54 -12.12
CA ILE A 136 -11.29 0.55 -12.32
C ILE A 136 -11.05 0.34 -13.81
N GLU A 137 -12.10 0.13 -14.62
CA GLU A 137 -11.96 -0.03 -16.07
C GLU A 137 -11.37 1.21 -16.73
N ARG A 138 -11.82 2.40 -16.34
CA ARG A 138 -11.27 3.67 -16.85
C ARG A 138 -9.78 3.79 -16.53
N LYS A 139 -9.35 3.40 -15.33
CA LYS A 139 -7.94 3.36 -14.95
C LYS A 139 -7.15 2.33 -15.75
N LYS A 140 -7.70 1.13 -15.96
CA LYS A 140 -7.07 0.11 -16.82
C LYS A 140 -6.84 0.67 -18.23
N LYS A 141 -7.85 1.32 -18.82
CA LYS A 141 -7.73 1.99 -20.13
C LYS A 141 -6.67 3.10 -20.11
N LEU A 142 -6.62 3.94 -19.08
CA LEU A 142 -5.61 5.01 -18.95
C LEU A 142 -4.18 4.48 -18.80
N ASN A 143 -4.01 3.34 -18.13
CA ASN A 143 -2.70 2.72 -17.98
C ASN A 143 -2.21 2.09 -19.30
N LYS A 144 -3.10 1.70 -20.23
CA LYS A 144 -2.69 1.15 -21.53
C LYS A 144 -2.00 2.24 -22.34
N LYS A 145 -0.68 2.08 -22.49
CA LYS A 145 0.18 2.99 -23.27
C LYS A 145 1.03 2.18 -24.25
N PRO A 146 1.37 2.72 -25.43
CA PRO A 146 2.27 2.04 -26.37
C PRO A 146 3.61 1.72 -25.71
N GLY A 147 4.14 0.51 -25.97
CA GLY A 147 5.43 0.06 -25.44
C GLY A 147 5.44 -0.37 -23.97
N ARG A 148 4.30 -0.33 -23.28
CA ARG A 148 4.17 -0.76 -21.88
C ARG A 148 3.80 -2.24 -21.78
N PHE A 149 4.51 -2.96 -20.92
CA PHE A 149 4.22 -4.34 -20.57
C PHE A 149 3.52 -4.41 -19.20
N PHE A 150 2.53 -5.28 -19.09
CA PHE A 150 1.78 -5.52 -17.84
C PHE A 150 2.10 -6.87 -17.20
N GLU A 151 2.89 -7.66 -17.90
CA GLU A 151 3.34 -9.00 -17.55
C GLU A 151 4.83 -9.07 -17.86
N ASP A 152 5.53 -9.90 -17.08
CA ASP A 152 6.92 -10.28 -17.29
C ASP A 152 7.08 -10.87 -18.71
N GLN A 153 8.02 -10.33 -19.49
CA GLN A 153 8.23 -10.77 -20.87
C GLN A 153 9.06 -12.04 -20.91
N PRO A 154 9.07 -12.79 -22.03
CA PRO A 154 9.90 -13.98 -22.15
C PRO A 154 11.39 -13.68 -21.93
N ASP A 155 12.00 -14.41 -20.99
CA ASP A 155 13.41 -14.27 -20.64
C ASP A 155 14.31 -14.66 -21.82
N VAL A 156 15.32 -13.84 -22.10
CA VAL A 156 16.38 -14.19 -23.08
C VAL A 156 17.36 -15.25 -22.51
N SER A 157 17.38 -15.43 -21.20
CA SER A 157 18.22 -16.38 -20.48
C SER A 157 17.45 -16.99 -19.30
N ASP A 158 17.62 -18.28 -19.03
CA ASP A 158 17.01 -18.97 -17.88
C ASP A 158 17.83 -18.86 -16.58
N ASP A 159 18.85 -17.99 -16.60
CA ASP A 159 19.74 -17.69 -15.49
C ASP A 159 19.09 -16.78 -14.43
N PHE A 160 19.76 -16.60 -13.29
CA PHE A 160 19.31 -15.72 -12.22
C PHE A 160 19.42 -14.25 -12.62
N GLN A 161 18.37 -13.48 -12.37
CA GLN A 161 18.29 -12.10 -12.87
C GLN A 161 17.49 -11.16 -11.98
N PHE A 162 17.78 -9.86 -12.07
CA PHE A 162 16.97 -8.81 -11.49
C PHE A 162 15.91 -8.36 -12.50
N HIS A 163 14.64 -8.58 -12.17
CA HIS A 163 13.51 -8.07 -12.94
C HIS A 163 13.01 -6.75 -12.35
N LEU A 164 12.65 -5.80 -13.21
CA LEU A 164 12.31 -4.44 -12.81
C LEU A 164 10.82 -4.20 -12.93
N ILE A 165 10.26 -3.48 -11.95
CA ILE A 165 8.83 -3.18 -11.93
C ILE A 165 8.64 -1.68 -11.77
N TYR A 166 7.87 -1.03 -12.64
CA TYR A 166 7.32 0.29 -12.32
C TYR A 166 6.00 0.12 -11.58
N PHE A 167 6.05 0.29 -10.26
CA PHE A 167 4.95 -0.08 -9.38
C PHE A 167 4.28 1.15 -8.78
N LEU A 168 2.98 1.28 -9.01
CA LEU A 168 2.16 2.40 -8.54
C LEU A 168 1.03 1.94 -7.61
N ASP A 169 0.68 2.79 -6.64
CA ASP A 169 -0.56 2.61 -5.91
C ASP A 169 -1.78 3.03 -6.76
N ASN A 170 -2.98 2.75 -6.25
CA ASN A 170 -4.19 3.03 -7.01
C ASN A 170 -4.53 4.53 -7.19
N LYS A 171 -3.84 5.45 -6.50
CA LYS A 171 -4.05 6.91 -6.58
C LYS A 171 -2.88 7.66 -7.23
N THR A 172 -1.73 7.02 -7.40
CA THR A 172 -0.49 7.67 -7.85
C THR A 172 -0.60 8.01 -9.32
N LYS A 173 -0.28 9.27 -9.67
CA LYS A 173 -0.22 9.69 -11.06
C LYS A 173 0.88 8.91 -11.79
N ASP A 174 0.53 8.35 -12.93
CA ASP A 174 1.47 7.69 -13.83
C ASP A 174 2.43 8.72 -14.45
N LYS A 175 3.73 8.49 -14.31
CA LYS A 175 4.80 9.30 -14.93
C LYS A 175 5.57 8.52 -16.00
N GLU A 176 5.07 7.36 -16.41
CA GLU A 176 5.56 6.63 -17.59
C GLU A 176 7.04 6.23 -17.47
N ARG A 177 7.48 5.90 -16.24
CA ARG A 177 8.90 5.63 -15.96
C ARG A 177 9.41 4.31 -16.54
N ASP A 178 8.49 3.39 -16.78
CA ASP A 178 8.70 2.12 -17.48
C ASP A 178 9.02 2.33 -18.97
N ILE A 179 8.36 3.27 -19.63
CA ILE A 179 8.48 3.49 -21.09
C ILE A 179 9.30 4.71 -21.50
N SER A 180 9.60 5.62 -20.57
CA SER A 180 10.39 6.84 -20.85
C SER A 180 11.91 6.61 -20.88
N GLY A 181 12.38 5.39 -20.60
CA GLY A 181 13.81 5.08 -20.43
C GLY A 181 14.40 5.55 -19.10
N TYR A 182 13.59 6.09 -18.19
CA TYR A 182 14.04 6.56 -16.88
C TYR A 182 14.66 5.43 -16.04
N ILE A 183 13.94 4.31 -15.90
CA ILE A 183 14.40 3.17 -15.08
C ILE A 183 15.69 2.60 -15.67
N GLU A 184 15.73 2.38 -16.98
CA GLU A 184 16.91 1.87 -17.69
C GLU A 184 18.15 2.73 -17.48
N LYS A 185 18.00 4.06 -17.57
CA LYS A 185 19.08 5.01 -17.31
C LYS A 185 19.61 4.93 -15.88
N GLU A 186 18.74 4.84 -14.88
CA GLU A 186 19.17 4.77 -13.48
C GLU A 186 19.82 3.42 -13.14
N MET A 187 19.30 2.32 -13.70
CA MET A 187 19.91 0.99 -13.54
C MET A 187 21.28 0.90 -14.20
N LYS A 188 21.46 1.47 -15.40
CA LYS A 188 22.77 1.53 -16.05
C LYS A 188 23.80 2.26 -15.17
N LYS A 189 23.44 3.40 -14.57
CA LYS A 189 24.32 4.13 -13.64
C LYS A 189 24.67 3.29 -12.42
N ALA A 190 23.69 2.55 -11.88
CA ALA A 190 23.91 1.68 -10.72
C ALA A 190 24.86 0.54 -11.04
N ASP A 191 24.66 -0.13 -12.17
CA ASP A 191 25.55 -1.22 -12.60
C ASP A 191 26.95 -0.74 -12.94
N ASP A 192 27.10 0.38 -13.66
CA ASP A 192 28.42 0.95 -13.95
C ASP A 192 29.18 1.37 -12.68
N ALA A 193 28.47 1.88 -11.67
CA ALA A 193 29.07 2.19 -10.37
C ALA A 193 29.44 0.91 -9.60
N PHE A 194 28.59 -0.11 -9.62
CA PHE A 194 28.88 -1.40 -9.00
C PHE A 194 30.07 -2.10 -9.66
N PHE A 195 30.15 -2.09 -10.99
CA PHE A 195 31.29 -2.63 -11.75
C PHE A 195 32.60 -1.98 -11.32
N LYS A 196 32.63 -0.65 -11.15
CA LYS A 196 33.81 0.05 -10.62
C LYS A 196 34.11 -0.35 -9.17
N MET A 197 33.09 -0.50 -8.33
CA MET A 197 33.24 -0.92 -6.93
C MET A 197 33.84 -2.33 -6.80
N THR A 198 33.55 -3.24 -7.75
CA THR A 198 34.15 -4.58 -7.81
C THR A 198 35.52 -4.61 -8.47
N LYS A 199 36.11 -3.44 -8.81
CA LYS A 199 37.34 -3.30 -9.59
C LYS A 199 37.24 -3.92 -10.98
N ASN A 200 36.12 -3.67 -11.65
CA ASN A 200 35.81 -4.13 -13.00
C ASN A 200 35.73 -5.65 -13.12
N LYS A 201 35.29 -6.34 -12.06
CA LYS A 201 35.23 -7.80 -12.02
C LYS A 201 33.85 -8.36 -12.33
N GLN A 202 32.80 -7.74 -11.81
CA GLN A 202 31.44 -8.28 -11.90
C GLN A 202 30.39 -7.19 -12.08
N ARG A 203 29.34 -7.53 -12.82
CA ARG A 203 28.12 -6.75 -13.05
C ARG A 203 26.91 -7.49 -12.50
N PHE A 204 25.81 -6.77 -12.30
CA PHE A 204 24.52 -7.41 -12.01
C PHE A 204 23.98 -8.09 -13.27
N LYS A 205 23.28 -9.21 -13.07
CA LYS A 205 22.47 -9.85 -14.12
C LYS A 205 21.09 -9.20 -14.11
N PHE A 206 20.73 -8.49 -15.17
CA PHE A 206 19.39 -7.95 -15.34
C PHE A 206 18.58 -8.80 -16.30
N ASP A 207 17.27 -8.69 -16.13
CA ASP A 207 16.31 -9.24 -17.06
C ASP A 207 16.19 -8.35 -18.31
N TYR A 208 16.40 -8.96 -19.47
CA TYR A 208 16.42 -8.29 -20.76
C TYR A 208 15.40 -8.95 -21.69
N ARG A 209 14.76 -8.10 -22.50
CA ARG A 209 13.92 -8.53 -23.62
C ARG A 209 14.77 -8.86 -24.84
N GLU A 210 14.17 -9.55 -25.82
CA GLU A 210 14.84 -9.92 -27.08
C GLU A 210 15.40 -8.71 -27.85
N ASP A 211 14.82 -7.52 -27.68
CA ASP A 211 15.29 -6.27 -28.30
C ASP A 211 16.49 -5.63 -27.59
N GLY A 212 17.04 -6.29 -26.56
CA GLY A 212 18.22 -5.87 -25.82
C GLY A 212 17.97 -4.79 -24.76
N LYS A 213 16.73 -4.36 -24.55
CA LYS A 213 16.36 -3.44 -23.46
C LYS A 213 16.00 -4.20 -22.20
N LEU A 214 16.14 -3.53 -21.05
CA LEU A 214 15.68 -4.09 -19.77
C LEU A 214 14.19 -4.43 -19.84
N ASP A 215 13.83 -5.56 -19.26
CA ASP A 215 12.43 -5.86 -19.04
C ASP A 215 11.90 -5.10 -17.81
N VAL A 216 10.87 -4.31 -18.04
CA VAL A 216 10.26 -3.44 -17.02
C VAL A 216 8.76 -3.62 -17.07
N THR A 217 8.22 -4.30 -16.06
CA THR A 217 6.77 -4.51 -15.97
C THR A 217 6.07 -3.35 -15.27
N PHE A 218 5.00 -2.84 -15.87
CA PHE A 218 4.11 -1.88 -15.21
C PHE A 218 3.10 -2.60 -14.33
N VAL A 219 3.09 -2.26 -13.03
CA VAL A 219 2.09 -2.76 -12.09
C VAL A 219 1.40 -1.60 -11.41
N ARG A 220 0.08 -1.68 -11.27
CA ARG A 220 -0.70 -0.77 -10.43
C ARG A 220 -1.56 -1.58 -9.48
N MET A 221 -1.28 -1.49 -8.18
CA MET A 221 -2.10 -2.17 -7.18
C MET A 221 -3.49 -1.57 -7.06
N ASP A 222 -4.40 -2.36 -6.52
CA ASP A 222 -5.80 -2.02 -6.26
C ASP A 222 -6.00 -1.23 -4.96
N ARG A 223 -4.97 -1.05 -4.13
CA ARG A 223 -5.02 -0.29 -2.87
C ARG A 223 -4.18 0.98 -2.90
N LYS A 224 -4.52 1.92 -2.00
CA LYS A 224 -3.76 3.14 -1.76
C LYS A 224 -2.56 2.87 -0.85
N ALA A 225 -1.42 3.50 -1.14
CA ALA A 225 -0.27 3.52 -0.24
C ALA A 225 -0.61 4.17 1.11
N ARG A 226 0.05 3.68 2.17
CA ARG A 226 -0.10 4.21 3.53
C ARG A 226 0.87 5.37 3.77
N SER A 227 0.51 6.26 4.69
CA SER A 227 1.43 7.30 5.18
C SER A 227 2.58 6.65 5.95
N GLY A 228 3.83 6.93 5.54
CA GLY A 228 5.04 6.34 6.13
C GLY A 228 5.77 5.33 5.25
N GLY A 229 5.36 5.14 3.99
CA GLY A 229 6.02 4.26 3.03
C GLY A 229 5.32 2.92 2.83
N TRP A 230 5.88 2.13 1.92
CA TRP A 230 5.47 0.76 1.67
C TRP A 230 6.29 -0.15 2.57
N ASN A 231 5.68 -0.70 3.61
CA ASN A 231 6.28 -1.85 4.27
C ASN A 231 6.07 -3.09 3.36
N VAL A 232 6.99 -4.04 3.38
CA VAL A 232 7.06 -5.34 2.64
C VAL A 232 5.91 -6.31 3.00
N ASN A 233 4.68 -5.82 2.97
CA ASN A 233 3.46 -6.53 3.34
C ASN A 233 2.54 -6.64 2.12
N TYR A 234 1.57 -5.72 1.98
CA TYR A 234 0.60 -5.78 0.89
C TYR A 234 1.22 -5.68 -0.50
N PRO A 235 2.23 -4.82 -0.74
CA PRO A 235 2.91 -4.75 -2.04
C PRO A 235 3.49 -6.10 -2.47
N ASP A 236 4.23 -6.79 -1.59
CA ASP A 236 4.78 -8.12 -1.85
C ASP A 236 3.67 -9.17 -2.06
N TYR A 237 2.60 -9.12 -1.26
CA TYR A 237 1.44 -9.99 -1.44
C TYR A 237 0.81 -9.78 -2.82
N TYR A 238 0.62 -8.52 -3.21
CA TYR A 238 0.02 -8.17 -4.49
C TYR A 238 0.90 -8.61 -5.65
N LEU A 239 2.20 -8.33 -5.61
CA LEU A 239 3.14 -8.73 -6.66
C LEU A 239 3.22 -10.24 -6.78
N THR A 240 3.46 -10.96 -5.69
CA THR A 240 3.54 -12.43 -5.72
C THR A 240 2.23 -13.07 -6.20
N LYS A 241 1.07 -12.50 -5.86
CA LYS A 241 -0.24 -12.95 -6.37
C LYS A 241 -0.40 -12.75 -7.88
N ASN A 242 0.30 -11.78 -8.47
CA ASN A 242 0.29 -11.49 -9.90
C ASN A 242 1.46 -12.17 -10.63
N GLY A 243 2.05 -13.24 -10.07
CA GLY A 243 3.06 -14.06 -10.75
C GLY A 243 4.50 -13.58 -10.58
N PHE A 244 4.76 -12.52 -9.82
CA PHE A 244 6.12 -12.11 -9.48
C PHE A 244 6.67 -12.96 -8.33
N ASN A 245 6.89 -14.25 -8.57
CA ASN A 245 7.36 -15.20 -7.58
C ASN A 245 8.32 -16.26 -8.14
N ASN A 246 8.98 -15.99 -9.27
CA ASN A 246 9.99 -16.88 -9.82
C ASN A 246 11.23 -16.91 -8.91
N PRO A 247 11.66 -18.07 -8.37
CA PRO A 247 12.78 -18.15 -7.42
C PRO A 247 14.14 -17.74 -8.00
N LYS A 248 14.26 -17.66 -9.33
CA LYS A 248 15.47 -17.17 -10.02
C LYS A 248 15.46 -15.66 -10.28
N LYS A 249 14.40 -14.93 -9.88
CA LYS A 249 14.26 -13.49 -10.16
C LYS A 249 14.23 -12.65 -8.89
N MET A 250 15.13 -11.67 -8.75
CA MET A 250 14.97 -10.62 -7.73
C MET A 250 14.15 -9.47 -8.28
N TYR A 251 13.05 -9.12 -7.64
CA TYR A 251 12.17 -8.05 -8.14
C TYR A 251 12.50 -6.71 -7.50
N LEU A 252 12.96 -5.75 -8.29
CA LEU A 252 13.20 -4.38 -7.84
C LEU A 252 12.15 -3.42 -8.42
N SER A 253 11.27 -2.93 -7.55
CA SER A 253 10.21 -2.01 -7.90
C SER A 253 10.62 -0.55 -7.77
N PHE A 254 10.41 0.27 -8.80
CA PHE A 254 10.48 1.72 -8.73
C PHE A 254 9.08 2.29 -8.49
N THR A 255 8.93 3.16 -7.48
CA THR A 255 7.63 3.73 -7.12
C THR A 255 7.70 5.23 -6.89
N ASP A 256 6.65 5.93 -7.33
CA ASP A 256 6.41 7.36 -7.03
C ASP A 256 5.67 7.57 -5.70
N SER A 257 5.44 6.50 -4.93
CA SER A 257 4.82 6.58 -3.61
C SER A 257 5.70 7.30 -2.60
N ALA A 258 5.07 8.07 -1.71
CA ALA A 258 5.78 8.76 -0.64
C ALA A 258 6.29 7.76 0.42
N SER A 259 7.54 7.93 0.83
CA SER A 259 8.17 7.15 1.91
C SER A 259 9.10 8.03 2.74
N GLY A 260 9.34 7.61 3.99
CA GLY A 260 10.38 8.19 4.84
C GLY A 260 11.79 7.77 4.41
N ASP A 261 11.91 6.65 3.70
CA ASP A 261 13.17 6.04 3.28
C ASP A 261 13.35 6.15 1.76
N GLY A 262 14.61 6.14 1.30
CA GLY A 262 14.94 6.18 -0.13
C GLY A 262 14.71 4.84 -0.85
N GLY A 263 14.83 3.75 -0.12
CA GLY A 263 14.59 2.40 -0.59
C GLY A 263 14.31 1.45 0.58
N GLN A 264 13.85 0.26 0.24
CA GLN A 264 13.72 -0.86 1.17
C GLN A 264 13.73 -2.15 0.35
N MET A 265 14.65 -3.06 0.65
CA MET A 265 14.68 -4.37 0.03
C MET A 265 15.04 -5.47 1.02
N GLY A 266 14.47 -6.64 0.79
CA GLY A 266 14.99 -7.90 1.29
C GLY A 266 14.83 -8.95 0.19
N PRO A 267 15.30 -10.18 0.42
CA PRO A 267 14.92 -11.30 -0.45
C PRO A 267 13.41 -11.53 -0.30
N HIS A 268 12.57 -11.43 -1.34
CA HIS A 268 12.78 -11.50 -2.78
C HIS A 268 12.45 -10.19 -3.54
N HIS A 269 11.88 -9.23 -2.83
CA HIS A 269 11.30 -8.01 -3.40
C HIS A 269 11.89 -6.76 -2.74
N GLY A 270 12.09 -5.73 -3.55
CA GLY A 270 12.58 -4.43 -3.11
C GLY A 270 11.85 -3.26 -3.74
N TYR A 271 11.99 -2.10 -3.13
CA TYR A 271 11.35 -0.86 -3.52
C TYR A 271 12.34 0.29 -3.51
N ILE A 272 12.37 1.06 -4.58
CA ILE A 272 13.05 2.35 -4.68
C ILE A 272 11.98 3.44 -4.68
N PHE A 273 11.96 4.23 -3.61
CA PHE A 273 11.01 5.34 -3.46
C PHE A 273 11.57 6.58 -4.13
N ILE A 274 11.27 6.75 -5.42
CA ILE A 274 11.95 7.68 -6.33
C ILE A 274 11.99 9.11 -5.77
N GLY A 275 10.88 9.58 -5.20
CA GLY A 275 10.80 10.94 -4.65
C GLY A 275 11.75 11.18 -3.46
N LYS A 276 12.02 10.14 -2.66
CA LYS A 276 12.91 10.24 -1.48
C LYS A 276 14.35 9.87 -1.80
N ALA A 277 14.56 8.90 -2.69
CA ALA A 277 15.86 8.55 -3.24
C ALA A 277 16.52 9.79 -3.89
N GLY A 278 15.79 10.49 -4.77
CA GLY A 278 16.23 11.76 -5.35
C GLY A 278 17.65 11.67 -5.94
N SER A 279 18.57 12.48 -5.42
CA SER A 279 19.96 12.54 -5.86
C SER A 279 20.88 11.47 -5.27
N GLN A 280 20.35 10.52 -4.47
CA GLN A 280 21.15 9.46 -3.84
C GLN A 280 21.44 8.29 -4.80
N TYR A 281 21.02 8.36 -6.06
CA TYR A 281 21.48 7.42 -7.08
C TYR A 281 22.95 7.65 -7.43
N PRO A 282 23.72 6.59 -7.72
CA PRO A 282 23.30 5.18 -7.79
C PRO A 282 23.29 4.45 -6.44
N GLN A 283 23.79 5.07 -5.37
CA GLN A 283 24.08 4.43 -4.10
C GLN A 283 22.89 3.68 -3.51
N ILE A 284 21.71 4.30 -3.45
CA ILE A 284 20.54 3.66 -2.83
C ILE A 284 20.07 2.42 -3.61
N ILE A 285 20.17 2.41 -4.94
CA ILE A 285 19.81 1.24 -5.76
C ILE A 285 20.74 0.07 -5.41
N ILE A 286 22.04 0.31 -5.42
CA ILE A 286 23.03 -0.73 -5.09
C ILE A 286 22.84 -1.20 -3.64
N HIS A 287 22.64 -0.27 -2.70
CA HIS A 287 22.38 -0.57 -1.29
C HIS A 287 21.21 -1.55 -1.11
N GLU A 288 20.06 -1.23 -1.71
CA GLU A 288 18.89 -2.09 -1.65
C GLU A 288 19.12 -3.42 -2.38
N MET A 289 19.73 -3.42 -3.56
CA MET A 289 20.02 -4.66 -4.28
C MET A 289 20.91 -5.60 -3.44
N LEU A 290 21.91 -5.07 -2.72
CA LEU A 290 22.73 -5.88 -1.81
C LEU A 290 21.92 -6.45 -0.63
N HIS A 291 20.93 -5.72 -0.13
CA HIS A 291 19.94 -6.27 0.82
C HIS A 291 19.09 -7.39 0.20
N GLY A 292 18.70 -7.25 -1.07
CA GLY A 292 18.05 -8.32 -1.84
C GLY A 292 18.92 -9.57 -1.99
N LEU A 293 20.25 -9.40 -2.06
CA LEU A 293 21.21 -10.50 -2.05
C LEU A 293 21.54 -11.03 -0.64
N GLY A 294 20.77 -10.61 0.37
CA GLY A 294 20.85 -11.06 1.76
C GLY A 294 21.90 -10.35 2.63
N PHE A 295 22.65 -9.39 2.07
CA PHE A 295 23.66 -8.65 2.82
C PHE A 295 23.06 -7.43 3.54
N ALA A 296 23.55 -7.01 4.70
CA ALA A 296 24.59 -7.67 5.45
C ALA A 296 23.99 -8.85 6.23
N MET A 297 24.56 -10.04 6.01
CA MET A 297 24.15 -11.29 6.64
C MET A 297 24.53 -11.26 8.14
N PRO A 298 23.89 -12.05 9.01
CA PRO A 298 24.27 -12.12 10.43
C PRO A 298 25.74 -12.49 10.68
N CYS A 299 26.36 -13.25 9.78
CA CYS A 299 27.77 -13.62 9.83
C CYS A 299 28.72 -12.56 9.28
N THR A 300 28.23 -11.57 8.52
CA THR A 300 29.07 -10.52 7.93
C THR A 300 29.81 -9.74 9.01
N LYS A 301 31.15 -9.71 8.93
CA LYS A 301 32.00 -9.03 9.90
C LYS A 301 31.74 -7.52 9.86
N GLY A 302 31.42 -6.93 11.02
CA GLY A 302 31.20 -5.49 11.15
C GLY A 302 29.75 -5.04 10.94
N VAL A 303 28.80 -5.99 10.88
CA VAL A 303 27.37 -5.70 10.97
C VAL A 303 27.02 -4.94 12.25
N ARG A 304 26.19 -3.91 12.08
CA ARG A 304 25.58 -3.04 13.10
C ARG A 304 24.11 -2.84 12.77
N ASP A 305 23.33 -2.35 13.73
CA ASP A 305 21.94 -1.93 13.54
C ASP A 305 21.07 -2.96 12.82
N GLY A 306 21.27 -4.23 13.17
CA GLY A 306 20.55 -5.37 12.61
C GLY A 306 21.08 -5.80 11.24
N ALA A 307 21.10 -4.93 10.24
CA ALA A 307 21.36 -5.30 8.83
C ALA A 307 22.31 -4.38 8.06
N HIS A 308 22.93 -3.42 8.73
CA HIS A 308 23.80 -2.43 8.09
C HIS A 308 25.26 -2.65 8.47
N MET A 309 26.17 -2.04 7.72
CA MET A 309 27.60 -2.01 8.04
C MET A 309 27.96 -0.70 8.73
N GLY A 310 29.06 -0.68 9.49
CA GLY A 310 29.57 0.58 10.07
C GLY A 310 30.18 1.55 9.05
N SER A 311 30.48 1.10 7.83
CA SER A 311 31.01 1.94 6.74
C SER A 311 30.75 1.28 5.37
N GLY A 312 30.95 2.05 4.28
CA GLY A 312 30.79 1.58 2.91
C GLY A 312 29.34 1.57 2.42
N ILE A 313 29.08 0.81 1.36
CA ILE A 313 27.81 0.84 0.62
C ILE A 313 26.59 0.47 1.48
N LEU A 314 26.75 -0.42 2.45
CA LEU A 314 25.68 -0.85 3.38
C LEU A 314 25.64 -0.06 4.68
N ALA A 315 26.38 1.06 4.81
CA ALA A 315 26.26 1.94 5.97
C ALA A 315 25.14 2.97 5.79
N ARG A 316 24.51 3.37 6.90
CA ARG A 316 23.57 4.49 6.91
C ARG A 316 24.28 5.77 6.50
N GLY A 317 23.87 6.37 5.38
CA GLY A 317 24.57 7.53 4.81
C GLY A 317 26.00 7.22 4.37
N GLY A 318 26.29 5.94 4.05
CA GLY A 318 27.58 5.52 3.51
C GLY A 318 27.86 6.07 2.11
N GLY A 319 28.84 5.50 1.42
CA GLY A 319 29.17 5.89 0.04
C GLY A 319 29.44 4.69 -0.85
N LEU A 320 29.80 4.94 -2.11
CA LEU A 320 30.12 3.92 -3.12
C LEU A 320 31.47 3.24 -2.86
N LYS A 321 31.61 2.56 -1.72
CA LYS A 321 32.77 1.77 -1.36
C LYS A 321 32.32 0.39 -0.91
N LEU A 322 32.86 -0.66 -1.51
CA LEU A 322 32.55 -2.03 -1.17
C LEU A 322 33.56 -2.54 -0.12
N PRO A 323 33.14 -2.80 1.14
CA PRO A 323 34.03 -3.34 2.16
C PRO A 323 34.52 -4.75 1.83
N LYS A 324 35.79 -5.09 2.15
CA LYS A 324 36.33 -6.46 2.01
C LYS A 324 35.45 -7.50 2.74
N ALA A 325 34.83 -7.10 3.85
CA ALA A 325 33.93 -7.97 4.61
C ALA A 325 32.64 -8.36 3.87
N LEU A 326 32.29 -7.70 2.75
CA LEU A 326 31.17 -8.07 1.89
C LEU A 326 31.60 -8.81 0.63
N TYR A 327 32.75 -8.44 0.05
CA TYR A 327 33.18 -8.88 -1.27
C TYR A 327 34.66 -9.29 -1.25
N GLY A 328 34.93 -10.57 -1.51
CA GLY A 328 36.29 -11.11 -1.49
C GLY A 328 36.85 -11.27 -0.07
N HIS A 329 36.03 -11.81 0.84
CA HIS A 329 36.51 -12.23 2.15
C HIS A 329 36.91 -13.69 2.14
N ASP A 330 37.75 -14.06 3.11
CA ASP A 330 38.36 -15.40 3.19
C ASP A 330 37.58 -16.34 4.15
N ASP A 331 36.40 -15.92 4.65
CA ASP A 331 35.51 -16.75 5.49
C ASP A 331 34.57 -17.62 4.66
N LEU A 332 34.91 -18.90 4.50
CA LEU A 332 34.11 -19.88 3.75
C LEU A 332 32.80 -20.28 4.46
N THR A 333 32.65 -19.94 5.74
CA THR A 333 31.48 -20.33 6.54
C THR A 333 30.32 -19.33 6.43
N CYS A 334 30.54 -18.20 5.74
CA CYS A 334 29.59 -17.13 5.48
C CYS A 334 29.49 -16.85 3.96
N PRO A 335 28.32 -16.52 3.40
CA PRO A 335 28.21 -16.13 1.98
C PRO A 335 29.04 -14.88 1.65
N ASP A 336 29.79 -14.94 0.54
CA ASP A 336 30.56 -13.82 -0.03
C ASP A 336 29.82 -13.26 -1.24
N LEU A 337 29.66 -11.92 -1.33
CA LEU A 337 28.91 -11.27 -2.40
C LEU A 337 29.44 -11.64 -3.78
N LYS A 338 30.75 -11.85 -3.95
CA LYS A 338 31.35 -12.22 -5.24
C LYS A 338 30.79 -13.54 -5.80
N ASP A 339 30.25 -14.38 -4.92
CA ASP A 339 29.73 -15.70 -5.25
C ASP A 339 28.21 -15.66 -5.51
N SER A 340 27.57 -14.50 -5.54
CA SER A 340 26.12 -14.45 -5.80
C SER A 340 25.78 -14.92 -7.22
N VAL A 341 24.76 -15.77 -7.34
CA VAL A 341 24.19 -16.21 -8.63
C VAL A 341 23.68 -15.05 -9.50
N TYR A 342 23.40 -13.89 -8.90
CA TYR A 342 22.91 -12.69 -9.58
C TYR A 342 24.02 -11.78 -10.13
N LEU A 343 25.29 -12.22 -10.06
CA LEU A 343 26.44 -11.50 -10.62
C LEU A 343 27.07 -12.23 -11.80
N THR A 344 27.53 -11.47 -12.79
CA THR A 344 28.22 -11.96 -13.98
C THR A 344 29.63 -11.34 -14.12
N PRO A 345 30.68 -12.13 -14.43
CA PRO A 345 30.67 -13.59 -14.50
C PRO A 345 30.32 -14.20 -13.15
N THR A 346 29.61 -15.32 -13.19
CA THR A 346 29.26 -16.10 -12.00
C THR A 346 30.51 -16.81 -11.49
N SER A 347 30.69 -16.87 -10.18
CA SER A 347 31.84 -17.58 -9.61
C SER A 347 31.68 -19.09 -9.72
N ASP A 348 32.79 -19.81 -9.59
CA ASP A 348 32.80 -21.28 -9.64
C ASP A 348 32.09 -21.94 -8.44
N ASN A 349 31.81 -21.18 -7.38
CA ASN A 349 31.16 -21.68 -6.17
C ASN A 349 29.96 -20.80 -5.79
N PRO A 350 28.94 -20.69 -6.65
CA PRO A 350 27.93 -19.67 -6.51
C PRO A 350 26.97 -19.98 -5.35
N PHE A 351 26.24 -18.97 -4.87
CA PHE A 351 25.21 -19.09 -3.85
C PHE A 351 23.93 -18.34 -4.24
N ASP A 352 22.80 -18.96 -3.92
CA ASP A 352 21.48 -18.33 -3.99
C ASP A 352 21.11 -17.77 -2.60
N PRO A 353 20.83 -16.46 -2.46
CA PRO A 353 20.38 -15.87 -1.21
C PRO A 353 18.99 -16.34 -0.75
N LEU A 354 18.12 -16.77 -1.66
CA LEU A 354 16.71 -17.02 -1.36
C LEU A 354 16.51 -18.18 -0.35
N PRO A 355 17.08 -19.38 -0.54
CA PRO A 355 16.98 -20.46 0.45
C PRO A 355 17.50 -20.06 1.82
N ILE A 356 18.60 -19.31 1.89
CA ILE A 356 19.20 -18.85 3.15
C ILE A 356 18.23 -17.91 3.88
N ALA A 357 17.72 -16.89 3.19
CA ALA A 357 16.83 -15.91 3.78
C ALA A 357 15.51 -16.53 4.25
N CYS A 358 14.94 -17.46 3.47
CA CYS A 358 13.68 -18.10 3.83
C CYS A 358 13.86 -19.17 4.91
N ALA A 359 15.00 -19.87 4.98
CA ALA A 359 15.35 -20.72 6.11
C ALA A 359 15.45 -19.91 7.43
N LEU A 360 16.09 -18.73 7.38
CA LEU A 360 16.17 -17.82 8.52
C LEU A 360 14.78 -17.28 8.92
N GLY A 361 13.95 -16.91 7.93
CA GLY A 361 12.56 -16.49 8.15
C GLY A 361 11.73 -17.58 8.82
N GLN A 362 11.77 -18.81 8.29
CA GLN A 362 11.10 -19.98 8.86
C GLN A 362 11.50 -20.20 10.32
N MET A 363 12.79 -20.20 10.60
CA MET A 363 13.30 -20.39 11.96
C MET A 363 12.79 -19.33 12.95
N LYS A 364 12.61 -18.07 12.52
CA LYS A 364 12.29 -16.95 13.42
C LYS A 364 10.81 -16.59 13.48
N ARG A 365 10.06 -16.88 12.42
CA ARG A 365 8.67 -16.45 12.27
C ARG A 365 7.73 -17.56 11.81
N GLY A 366 8.23 -18.76 11.56
CA GLY A 366 7.45 -19.85 10.95
C GLY A 366 7.00 -19.57 9.52
N SER A 367 7.59 -18.57 8.83
CA SER A 367 7.22 -18.17 7.47
C SER A 367 8.44 -17.76 6.63
N PRO A 368 8.38 -17.96 5.30
CA PRO A 368 7.30 -18.62 4.55
C PRO A 368 7.21 -20.12 4.89
N PRO A 369 6.04 -20.77 4.75
CA PRO A 369 5.95 -22.21 4.90
C PRO A 369 6.80 -22.91 3.81
N GLY A 370 7.46 -24.00 4.20
CA GLY A 370 8.35 -24.75 3.31
C GLY A 370 9.42 -25.51 4.09
N ASN A 371 10.37 -26.08 3.35
CA ASN A 371 11.55 -26.77 3.87
C ASN A 371 12.83 -26.07 3.39
N PHE A 372 12.88 -24.74 3.51
CA PHE A 372 14.10 -23.99 3.19
C PHE A 372 15.21 -24.30 4.19
N GLU A 373 16.40 -24.60 3.68
CA GLU A 373 17.59 -24.92 4.47
C GLU A 373 18.76 -24.01 4.09
N ILE A 374 19.59 -23.68 5.09
CA ILE A 374 20.86 -23.00 4.84
C ILE A 374 21.84 -24.05 4.28
N PRO A 375 22.51 -23.80 3.13
CA PRO A 375 23.43 -24.76 2.54
C PRO A 375 24.49 -25.26 3.54
N PRO A 376 24.77 -26.58 3.62
CA PRO A 376 25.63 -27.17 4.66
C PRO A 376 27.05 -26.58 4.75
N ARG A 377 27.57 -26.03 3.66
CA ARG A 377 28.89 -25.37 3.64
C ARG A 377 28.95 -24.13 4.55
N TYR A 378 27.82 -23.49 4.84
CA TYR A 378 27.78 -22.29 5.68
C TYR A 378 27.56 -22.63 7.15
N THR A 379 28.68 -22.85 7.85
CA THR A 379 28.68 -23.30 9.26
C THR A 379 28.81 -22.17 10.28
N HIS A 380 28.78 -20.89 9.85
CA HIS A 380 29.03 -19.76 10.74
C HIS A 380 27.95 -19.66 11.84
N LYS A 381 28.36 -19.75 13.12
CA LYS A 381 27.44 -19.75 14.28
C LYS A 381 26.42 -18.60 14.28
N LYS A 382 26.83 -17.38 13.91
CA LYS A 382 25.91 -16.23 13.84
C LYS A 382 24.88 -16.35 12.71
N LEU A 383 25.24 -16.96 11.57
CA LEU A 383 24.31 -17.18 10.47
C LEU A 383 23.26 -18.20 10.91
N LEU A 384 23.70 -19.37 11.38
CA LEU A 384 22.81 -20.44 11.84
C LEU A 384 21.89 -19.99 12.98
N LYS A 385 22.34 -19.07 13.84
CA LYS A 385 21.51 -18.46 14.88
C LYS A 385 20.45 -17.50 14.32
N GLY A 386 20.75 -16.77 13.24
CA GLY A 386 19.93 -15.69 12.70
C GLY A 386 19.73 -14.50 13.66
N ARG A 387 19.11 -13.43 13.16
CA ARG A 387 18.66 -12.28 13.96
C ARG A 387 17.27 -12.50 14.53
N LYS A 388 16.80 -11.60 15.42
CA LYS A 388 15.44 -11.69 15.98
C LYS A 388 14.34 -11.43 14.94
N ASN A 389 14.62 -10.58 13.95
CA ASN A 389 13.62 -10.05 13.03
C ASN A 389 13.74 -10.61 11.61
N GLU A 390 14.44 -11.74 11.40
CA GLU A 390 14.56 -12.36 10.07
C GLU A 390 13.18 -12.61 9.45
N TRP A 391 13.06 -12.41 8.15
CA TRP A 391 11.83 -12.52 7.39
C TRP A 391 12.16 -12.84 5.94
N CYS A 392 11.22 -13.48 5.24
CA CYS A 392 11.24 -13.69 3.81
C CYS A 392 9.79 -13.60 3.31
N THR A 393 9.56 -12.89 2.21
CA THR A 393 8.23 -12.70 1.59
C THR A 393 8.04 -13.50 0.32
N TYR A 394 8.91 -14.47 0.05
CA TYR A 394 8.75 -15.40 -1.05
C TYR A 394 7.40 -16.11 -0.96
N ASN A 395 6.63 -16.10 -2.04
CA ASN A 395 5.29 -16.66 -2.11
C ASN A 395 4.31 -16.11 -1.04
N LEU A 396 4.45 -14.85 -0.60
CA LEU A 396 3.56 -14.27 0.42
C LEU A 396 2.06 -14.48 0.14
N HIS A 397 1.65 -14.44 -1.14
CA HIS A 397 0.26 -14.69 -1.54
C HIS A 397 -0.31 -16.08 -1.18
N THR A 398 0.53 -17.09 -0.93
CA THR A 398 0.06 -18.46 -0.64
C THR A 398 -0.27 -18.67 0.83
N TYR A 399 0.23 -17.82 1.73
CA TYR A 399 0.06 -17.99 3.18
C TYR A 399 -0.40 -16.72 3.91
N ALA A 400 -0.50 -15.58 3.24
CA ALA A 400 -1.11 -14.38 3.80
C ALA A 400 -2.62 -14.33 3.54
N GLU A 401 -3.36 -13.94 4.57
CA GLU A 401 -4.80 -13.69 4.47
C GLU A 401 -5.07 -12.22 4.13
N ASP A 402 -6.12 -11.95 3.35
CA ASP A 402 -6.49 -10.57 2.96
C ASP A 402 -6.70 -9.67 4.20
N ASP A 403 -7.17 -10.28 5.29
CA ASP A 403 -7.42 -9.66 6.58
C ASP A 403 -6.17 -9.09 7.26
N TRP A 404 -4.98 -9.57 6.92
CA TRP A 404 -3.70 -9.00 7.39
C TRP A 404 -3.50 -7.58 6.86
N PHE A 405 -4.20 -7.24 5.78
CA PHE A 405 -4.04 -5.98 5.07
C PHE A 405 -5.21 -5.01 5.28
N LYS A 406 -6.05 -5.18 6.32
CA LYS A 406 -7.18 -4.27 6.67
C LYS A 406 -6.81 -2.78 6.73
N LYS A 407 -5.53 -2.47 7.02
CA LYS A 407 -5.02 -1.09 7.06
C LYS A 407 -4.71 -0.49 5.68
N TRP A 408 -4.71 -1.29 4.61
CA TRP A 408 -4.57 -0.86 3.22
C TRP A 408 -5.96 -0.63 2.64
N LYS A 409 -6.27 0.62 2.34
CA LYS A 409 -7.60 1.03 1.85
C LYS A 409 -7.69 0.82 0.34
N LYS A 410 -8.78 0.20 -0.12
CA LYS A 410 -9.16 0.14 -1.53
C LYS A 410 -9.45 1.55 -2.07
#